data_AF-N9VHI9-F1
#
_entry.id   AF-N9VHI9-F1
#
_cell.length_a   1.000
_cell.length_b   1.000
_cell.length_c   1.000
_cell.angle_alpha   90.00
_cell.angle_beta   90.00
_cell.angle_gamma   90.00
#
_symmetry.space_group_name_H-M   'P 1'
#
loop_
_entity.id
_entity.type
_entity.pdbx_description
1 polymer ?
#
loop_
_entity_poly.entity_id
_entity_poly.type
_entity_poly.pdbx_seq_one_letter_code
_entity_poly.pdbx_strand_id
1 'polypeptide(L)'
;MKLEEIAALAGVSRTTASYVINGKAEQYRISQATRDKVMAVVQAHHYQPDSRAASLRGGQTKTLGFILPDLENASYAKLAKRLEQGARAEGYQLLIVCSEDEPQTERELAQMLLARHVDALLVASCLPPDDPWYRER
;
A
#
# COMPACT_ATOMS: atom_id res chain seq x y z
N MET A 1 -4.82 -14.78 14.37
CA MET A 1 -4.05 -15.98 13.97
C MET A 1 -2.80 -15.51 13.24
N LYS A 2 -1.63 -16.10 13.51
CA LYS A 2 -0.33 -15.75 12.92
C LYS A 2 0.01 -16.71 11.77
N LEU A 3 0.94 -16.29 10.90
CA LEU A 3 1.44 -17.09 9.77
C LEU A 3 2.00 -18.46 10.22
N GLU A 4 2.61 -18.51 11.40
CA GLU A 4 3.17 -19.73 11.99
C GLU A 4 2.09 -20.76 12.33
N GLU A 5 0.93 -20.31 12.79
CA GLU A 5 -0.21 -21.17 13.10
C GLU A 5 -0.83 -21.74 11.81
N ILE A 6 -0.96 -20.91 10.75
CA ILE A 6 -1.38 -21.37 9.42
C ILE A 6 -0.43 -22.44 8.89
N ALA A 7 0.89 -22.22 9.01
CA ALA A 7 1.89 -23.15 8.51
C ALA A 7 1.83 -24.51 9.23
N ALA A 8 1.66 -24.48 10.56
CA ALA A 8 1.49 -25.69 11.37
C ALA A 8 0.22 -26.46 11.00
N LEU A 9 -0.92 -25.78 10.87
CA LEU A 9 -2.20 -26.40 10.48
C LEU A 9 -2.17 -27.00 9.06
N ALA A 10 -1.48 -26.35 8.13
CA ALA A 10 -1.32 -26.84 6.77
C ALA A 10 -0.21 -27.90 6.62
N GLY A 11 0.59 -28.15 7.67
CA GLY A 11 1.70 -29.10 7.65
C GLY A 11 2.88 -28.70 6.77
N VAL A 12 3.14 -27.39 6.65
CA VAL A 12 4.21 -26.83 5.80
C VAL A 12 5.14 -25.91 6.59
N SER A 13 6.30 -25.58 6.02
CA SER A 13 7.19 -24.57 6.62
C SER A 13 6.57 -23.17 6.57
N ARG A 14 6.94 -22.29 7.52
CA ARG A 14 6.53 -20.88 7.53
C ARG A 14 6.82 -20.19 6.19
N THR A 15 7.96 -20.51 5.58
CA THR A 15 8.39 -19.95 4.29
C THR A 15 7.48 -20.42 3.16
N THR A 16 7.14 -21.71 3.12
CA THR A 16 6.21 -22.29 2.15
C THR A 16 4.82 -21.67 2.26
N ALA A 17 4.28 -21.55 3.48
CA ALA A 17 3.00 -20.87 3.71
C ALA A 17 3.06 -19.41 3.25
N SER A 18 4.15 -18.69 3.53
CA SER A 18 4.37 -17.32 3.06
C SER A 18 4.33 -17.23 1.53
N TYR A 19 4.99 -18.14 0.81
CA TYR A 19 4.99 -18.10 -0.65
C TYR A 19 3.62 -18.42 -1.26
N VAL A 20 2.85 -19.33 -0.65
CA VAL A 20 1.49 -19.61 -1.11
C VAL A 20 0.57 -18.40 -0.89
N ILE A 21 0.59 -17.82 0.31
CA ILE A 21 -0.27 -16.69 0.67
C ILE A 21 0.08 -15.43 -0.12
N ASN A 22 1.37 -15.20 -0.43
CA ASN A 22 1.81 -14.06 -1.24
C ASN A 22 1.78 -14.35 -2.77
N GLY A 23 1.13 -15.42 -3.22
CA GLY A 23 0.98 -15.73 -4.65
C GLY A 23 2.27 -16.12 -5.39
N LYS A 24 3.38 -16.37 -4.68
CA LYS A 24 4.68 -16.76 -5.26
C LYS A 24 4.85 -18.29 -5.40
N ALA A 25 3.79 -19.05 -5.20
CA ALA A 25 3.87 -20.52 -5.17
C ALA A 25 4.36 -21.15 -6.48
N GLU A 26 4.06 -20.52 -7.62
CA GLU A 26 4.54 -20.94 -8.95
C GLU A 26 6.02 -20.73 -9.13
N GLN A 27 6.52 -19.57 -8.70
CA GLN A 27 7.94 -19.22 -8.78
C GLN A 27 8.82 -20.21 -8.03
N TYR A 28 8.34 -20.70 -6.88
CA TYR A 28 9.08 -21.67 -6.04
C TYR A 28 8.68 -23.14 -6.29
N ARG A 29 7.98 -23.44 -7.39
CA ARG A 29 7.59 -24.81 -7.80
C ARG A 29 6.87 -25.60 -6.69
N ILE A 30 6.04 -24.93 -5.89
CA ILE A 30 5.25 -25.59 -4.86
C ILE A 30 4.14 -26.39 -5.53
N SER A 31 3.98 -27.67 -5.17
CA SER A 31 2.96 -28.55 -5.73
C SER A 31 1.55 -28.03 -5.48
N GLN A 32 0.64 -28.28 -6.43
CA GLN A 32 -0.74 -27.82 -6.35
C GLN A 32 -1.44 -28.33 -5.08
N ALA A 33 -1.25 -29.61 -4.74
CA ALA A 33 -1.79 -30.21 -3.53
C ALA A 33 -1.39 -29.47 -2.23
N THR A 34 -0.16 -28.95 -2.16
CA THR A 34 0.31 -28.18 -1.00
C THR A 34 -0.30 -26.79 -0.98
N ARG A 35 -0.48 -26.15 -2.16
CA ARG A 35 -1.15 -24.85 -2.26
C ARG A 35 -2.60 -24.94 -1.80
N ASP A 36 -3.32 -25.95 -2.27
CA ASP A 36 -4.74 -26.15 -1.96
C ASP A 36 -4.94 -26.38 -0.46
N LYS A 37 -4.06 -27.16 0.19
CA LYS A 37 -4.05 -27.34 1.65
C LYS A 37 -3.88 -26.02 2.39
N VAL A 38 -2.88 -25.21 2.03
CA VAL A 38 -2.63 -23.92 2.69
C VAL A 38 -3.81 -22.97 2.48
N MET A 39 -4.33 -22.88 1.25
CA MET A 39 -5.47 -22.01 0.95
C MET A 39 -6.76 -22.43 1.67
N ALA A 40 -6.99 -23.74 1.84
CA ALA A 40 -8.12 -24.24 2.62
C ALA A 40 -8.06 -23.79 4.08
N VAL A 41 -6.89 -23.86 4.72
CA VAL A 41 -6.69 -23.38 6.11
C VAL A 41 -6.84 -21.86 6.18
N VAL A 42 -6.28 -21.12 5.23
CA VAL A 42 -6.41 -19.65 5.15
C VAL A 42 -7.88 -19.23 5.06
N GLN A 43 -8.67 -19.89 4.20
CA GLN A 43 -10.10 -19.63 4.05
C GLN A 43 -10.89 -20.02 5.31
N ALA A 44 -10.66 -21.22 5.85
CA ALA A 44 -11.35 -21.71 7.04
C ALA A 44 -11.15 -20.79 8.26
N HIS A 45 -9.98 -20.17 8.39
CA HIS A 45 -9.63 -19.31 9.52
C HIS A 45 -9.63 -17.80 9.20
N HIS A 46 -10.08 -17.41 8.00
CA HIS A 46 -10.19 -16.02 7.56
C HIS A 46 -8.88 -15.23 7.76
N TYR A 47 -7.75 -15.90 7.55
CA TYR A 47 -6.45 -15.27 7.73
C TYR A 47 -6.19 -14.29 6.59
N GLN A 48 -6.10 -12.99 6.93
CA GLN A 48 -5.63 -11.97 6.00
C GLN A 48 -4.14 -11.70 6.26
N PRO A 49 -3.30 -11.74 5.22
CA PRO A 49 -1.91 -11.32 5.36
C PRO A 49 -1.87 -9.87 5.81
N ASP A 50 -1.17 -9.64 6.91
CA ASP A 50 -1.00 -8.30 7.47
C ASP A 50 -0.10 -7.50 6.51
N SER A 51 -0.71 -6.54 5.80
CA SER A 51 -0.01 -5.71 4.81
C SER A 51 1.20 -5.01 5.43
N ARG A 52 1.11 -4.58 6.70
CA ARG A 52 2.24 -3.97 7.44
C ARG A 52 3.41 -4.93 7.57
N ALA A 53 3.17 -6.22 7.83
CA ALA A 53 4.23 -7.23 7.96
C ALA A 53 4.86 -7.61 6.61
N ALA A 54 4.14 -7.44 5.50
CA ALA A 54 4.68 -7.56 4.15
C ALA A 54 5.53 -6.32 3.78
N SER A 55 5.08 -5.12 4.14
CA SER A 55 5.83 -3.87 3.95
C SER A 55 7.15 -3.84 4.73
N LEU A 56 7.15 -4.34 5.96
CA LEU A 56 8.37 -4.49 6.79
C LEU A 56 9.44 -5.39 6.16
N ARG A 57 9.06 -6.40 5.37
CA ARG A 57 10.00 -7.30 4.68
C ARG A 57 10.39 -6.85 3.27
N GLY A 58 9.53 -6.08 2.61
CA GLY A 58 9.73 -5.61 1.23
C GLY A 58 10.22 -4.16 1.09
N GLY A 59 10.22 -3.38 2.18
CA GLY A 59 10.60 -1.97 2.17
C GLY A 59 9.61 -1.04 1.45
N GLN A 60 8.49 -1.56 0.93
CA GLN A 60 7.46 -0.80 0.23
C GLN A 60 6.12 -0.94 0.96
N THR A 61 5.46 0.16 1.27
CA THR A 61 4.13 0.17 1.90
C THR A 61 3.01 -0.06 0.91
N LYS A 62 3.32 -0.05 -0.41
CA LYS A 62 2.35 -0.02 -1.50
C LYS A 62 1.32 1.09 -1.29
N THR A 63 1.75 2.21 -0.74
CA THR A 63 0.88 3.35 -0.41
C THR A 63 1.41 4.60 -1.09
N LEU A 64 0.56 5.32 -1.80
CA LEU A 64 0.85 6.59 -2.44
C LEU A 64 0.08 7.70 -1.71
N GLY A 65 0.69 8.86 -1.56
CA GLY A 65 0.02 10.06 -1.08
C GLY A 65 -0.28 11.02 -2.22
N PHE A 66 -1.48 11.62 -2.23
CA PHE A 66 -1.87 12.67 -3.15
C PHE A 66 -2.45 13.86 -2.40
N ILE A 67 -1.77 15.01 -2.51
CA ILE A 67 -2.18 16.28 -1.94
C ILE A 67 -2.77 17.14 -3.05
N LEU A 68 -3.98 17.65 -2.83
CA LEU A 68 -4.69 18.51 -3.77
C LEU A 68 -5.31 19.71 -3.06
N PRO A 69 -5.53 20.85 -3.75
CA PRO A 69 -6.13 22.04 -3.16
C PRO A 69 -7.56 21.84 -2.67
N ASP A 70 -8.41 21.29 -3.54
CA ASP A 70 -9.86 21.19 -3.32
C ASP A 70 -10.44 19.95 -4.04
N LEU A 71 -11.14 19.10 -3.29
CA LEU A 71 -11.78 17.90 -3.81
C LEU A 71 -13.11 18.21 -4.52
N GLU A 72 -13.73 19.35 -4.25
CA GLU A 72 -14.95 19.81 -4.91
C GLU A 72 -14.66 20.28 -6.34
N ASN A 73 -13.43 20.70 -6.61
CA ASN A 73 -13.00 21.05 -7.94
C ASN A 73 -13.01 19.83 -8.88
N ALA A 74 -13.86 19.89 -9.91
CA ALA A 74 -14.06 18.80 -10.85
C ALA A 74 -12.77 18.36 -11.60
N SER A 75 -11.79 19.24 -11.76
CA SER A 75 -10.51 18.90 -12.40
C SER A 75 -9.67 18.01 -11.48
N TYR A 76 -9.52 18.38 -10.21
CA TYR A 76 -8.80 17.58 -9.22
C TYR A 76 -9.53 16.28 -8.90
N ALA A 77 -10.86 16.30 -8.78
CA ALA A 77 -11.66 15.10 -8.57
C ALA A 77 -11.49 14.07 -9.70
N LYS A 78 -11.45 14.53 -10.97
CA LYS A 78 -11.18 13.65 -12.12
C LYS A 78 -9.76 13.07 -12.08
N LEU A 79 -8.77 13.88 -11.70
CA LEU A 79 -7.39 13.43 -11.56
C LEU A 79 -7.25 12.40 -10.43
N ALA A 80 -7.79 12.70 -9.25
CA ALA A 80 -7.82 11.81 -8.09
C ALA A 80 -8.44 10.45 -8.45
N LYS A 81 -9.57 10.46 -9.15
CA LYS A 81 -10.24 9.23 -9.63
C LYS A 81 -9.35 8.41 -10.56
N ARG A 82 -8.70 9.04 -11.55
CA ARG A 82 -7.82 8.33 -12.49
C ARG A 82 -6.59 7.77 -11.78
N LEU A 83 -6.02 8.54 -10.86
CA LEU A 83 -4.88 8.14 -10.06
C LEU A 83 -5.22 6.96 -9.15
N GLU A 84 -6.36 6.99 -8.47
CA GLU A 84 -6.83 5.87 -7.64
C GLU A 84 -7.00 4.60 -8.46
N GLN A 85 -7.65 4.71 -9.63
CA GLN A 85 -7.88 3.56 -10.49
C GLN A 85 -6.57 2.93 -10.99
N GLY A 86 -5.60 3.75 -11.39
CA GLY A 86 -4.28 3.30 -11.81
C GLY A 86 -3.49 2.68 -10.65
N ALA A 87 -3.44 3.36 -9.50
CA ALA A 87 -2.78 2.86 -8.30
C ALA A 87 -3.35 1.50 -7.88
N ARG A 88 -4.69 1.38 -7.83
CA ARG A 88 -5.38 0.15 -7.45
C ARG A 88 -5.10 -1.00 -8.41
N ALA A 89 -5.05 -0.73 -9.72
CA ALA A 89 -4.73 -1.75 -10.72
C ALA A 89 -3.34 -2.37 -10.49
N GLU A 90 -2.39 -1.58 -10.00
CA GLU A 90 -1.03 -2.00 -9.65
C GLU A 90 -0.88 -2.47 -8.19
N GLY A 91 -1.98 -2.60 -7.45
CA GLY A 91 -1.99 -3.03 -6.05
C GLY A 91 -1.50 -1.98 -5.04
N TYR A 92 -1.49 -0.70 -5.43
CA TYR A 92 -1.21 0.42 -4.53
C TYR A 92 -2.50 0.99 -3.92
N GLN A 93 -2.39 1.42 -2.66
CA GLN A 93 -3.41 2.21 -1.97
C GLN A 93 -3.09 3.70 -2.16
N LEU A 94 -4.10 4.51 -2.52
CA LEU A 94 -3.97 5.96 -2.61
C LEU A 94 -4.58 6.64 -1.38
N LEU A 95 -3.80 7.49 -0.71
CA LEU A 95 -4.27 8.39 0.35
C LEU A 95 -4.42 9.80 -0.21
N ILE A 96 -5.62 10.36 -0.15
CA ILE A 96 -5.92 11.69 -0.67
C ILE A 96 -6.13 12.65 0.51
N VAL A 97 -5.48 13.81 0.47
CA VAL A 97 -5.62 14.89 1.46
C VAL A 97 -5.78 16.24 0.76
N CYS A 98 -6.47 17.17 1.43
CA CYS A 98 -6.87 18.45 0.86
C CYS A 98 -6.11 19.59 1.56
N SER A 99 -5.33 20.38 0.83
CA SER A 99 -4.55 21.50 1.40
C SER A 99 -5.34 22.79 1.56
N GLU A 100 -6.53 22.89 0.94
CA GLU A 100 -7.36 24.11 0.93
C GLU A 100 -6.61 25.34 0.37
N ASP A 101 -5.69 25.12 -0.58
CA ASP A 101 -4.78 26.15 -1.13
C ASP A 101 -3.95 26.91 -0.07
N GLU A 102 -3.77 26.32 1.11
CA GLU A 102 -3.00 26.90 2.20
C GLU A 102 -1.59 26.26 2.29
N PRO A 103 -0.51 27.04 2.04
CA PRO A 103 0.88 26.55 2.09
C PRO A 103 1.26 25.84 3.38
N GLN A 104 0.79 26.34 4.52
CA GLN A 104 1.10 25.73 5.81
C GLN A 104 0.44 24.36 5.96
N THR A 105 -0.84 24.26 5.58
CA THR A 105 -1.61 23.02 5.58
C THR A 105 -0.98 21.98 4.65
N GLU A 106 -0.55 22.39 3.45
CA GLU A 106 0.15 21.49 2.52
C GLU A 106 1.40 20.85 3.16
N ARG A 107 2.26 21.65 3.79
CA ARG A 107 3.47 21.17 4.45
C ARG A 107 3.16 20.19 5.59
N GLU A 108 2.14 20.48 6.39
CA GLU A 108 1.71 19.61 7.50
C GLU A 108 1.18 18.27 6.99
N LEU A 109 0.34 18.30 5.95
CA LEU A 109 -0.19 17.10 5.30
C LEU A 109 0.91 16.26 4.67
N ALA A 110 1.87 16.89 4.02
CA ALA A 110 3.01 16.21 3.43
C ALA A 110 3.86 15.53 4.52
N GLN A 111 4.10 16.18 5.67
CA GLN A 111 4.77 15.54 6.81
C GLN A 111 3.97 14.34 7.35
N MET A 112 2.64 14.45 7.44
CA MET A 112 1.78 13.37 7.90
C MET A 112 1.90 12.14 6.97
N LEU A 113 1.90 12.36 5.66
CA LEU A 113 2.03 11.28 4.68
C LEU A 113 3.43 10.65 4.72
N LEU A 114 4.49 11.45 4.83
CA LEU A 114 5.85 10.95 5.04
C LEU A 114 5.95 10.09 6.31
N ALA A 115 5.34 10.53 7.41
CA ALA A 115 5.31 9.75 8.67
C ALA A 115 4.54 8.43 8.55
N ARG A 116 3.64 8.31 7.57
CA ARG A 116 2.95 7.05 7.22
C ARG A 116 3.76 6.17 6.27
N HIS A 117 5.00 6.55 5.93
CA HIS A 117 5.88 5.82 5.02
C HIS A 117 5.24 5.58 3.65
N VAL A 118 4.56 6.58 3.08
CA VAL A 118 4.12 6.49 1.68
C VAL A 118 5.33 6.30 0.76
N ASP A 119 5.19 5.45 -0.25
CA ASP A 119 6.25 5.13 -1.20
C ASP A 119 6.52 6.30 -2.16
N ALA A 120 5.49 7.13 -2.42
CA ALA A 120 5.63 8.36 -3.21
C ALA A 120 4.56 9.39 -2.83
N LEU A 121 4.89 10.66 -3.10
CA LEU A 121 3.99 11.81 -2.96
C LEU A 121 3.73 12.45 -4.32
N LEU A 122 2.46 12.69 -4.61
CA LEU A 122 1.98 13.49 -5.72
C LEU A 122 1.35 14.74 -5.11
N VAL A 123 1.68 15.91 -5.63
CA VAL A 123 1.28 17.17 -5.01
C VAL A 123 0.86 18.15 -6.10
N ALA A 124 -0.39 18.58 -6.05
CA ALA A 124 -0.82 19.79 -6.74
C ALA A 124 -0.52 20.97 -5.81
N SER A 125 0.73 21.44 -5.86
CA SER A 125 1.27 22.37 -4.86
C SER A 125 0.76 23.79 -5.05
N CYS A 126 0.44 24.44 -3.94
CA CYS A 126 0.21 25.89 -3.84
C CYS A 126 1.45 26.65 -3.38
N LEU A 127 2.57 25.96 -3.14
CA LEU A 127 3.84 26.58 -2.78
C LEU A 127 4.44 27.36 -3.96
N PRO A 128 5.24 28.39 -3.68
CA PRO A 128 6.05 29.05 -4.69
C PRO A 128 6.91 28.05 -5.49
N PRO A 129 7.13 28.24 -6.80
CA PRO A 129 7.95 27.33 -7.62
C PRO A 129 9.38 27.11 -7.12
N ASP A 130 9.91 28.09 -6.39
CA ASP A 130 11.25 28.08 -5.81
C ASP A 130 11.28 27.66 -4.33
N ASP A 131 10.13 27.27 -3.76
CA ASP A 131 10.07 26.77 -2.39
C ASP A 131 10.87 25.46 -2.30
N PRO A 132 11.86 25.38 -1.40
CA PRO A 132 12.78 24.24 -1.34
C PRO A 132 12.17 23.02 -0.63
N TRP A 133 10.98 23.14 -0.03
CA TRP A 133 10.43 22.15 0.91
C TRP A 133 10.45 20.70 0.40
N TYR A 134 10.08 20.47 -0.87
CA TYR A 134 10.09 19.13 -1.49
C TYR A 134 11.47 18.71 -2.04
N ARG A 135 12.41 19.65 -2.27
CA ARG A 135 13.75 19.35 -2.80
C ARG A 135 14.74 18.95 -1.71
N GLU A 136 14.48 19.37 -0.47
CA GLU A 136 15.36 19.15 0.69
C GLU A 136 15.00 17.89 1.51
N ARG A 137 14.04 17.08 1.06
CA ARG A 137 13.50 15.89 1.74
C ARG A 137 13.74 14.61 0.94
#